data_AF-A0A955CNX4-F1
#
_entry.id   AF-A0A955CNX4-F1
#
_cell.length_a   1.000
_cell.length_b   1.000
_cell.length_c   1.000
_cell.angle_alpha   90.00
_cell.angle_beta   90.00
_cell.angle_gamma   90.00
#
_symmetry.space_group_name_H-M   'P 1'
#
loop_
_entity.id
_entity.type
_entity.pdbx_description
1 polymer ?
#
loop_
_entity_poly.entity_id
_entity_poly.type
_entity_poly.pdbx_seq_one_letter_code
_entity_poly.pdbx_strand_id
1 'polypeptide(L)'
;MTTNNAAPDSRAISDSLARELLRDRDINCPRCDYPLRDATTNTCPECGCQLTVTVCDASNPEPSKRLIKAGALLLFLFSVASVIGNIASLITDLIIDNGPVTLVHGIFYFGAQVFWMCMLFWTARLWSRTRKNRPTPPRAVLKPAIVCVVMAFLGAGLITYSAFLVAWTFL
;
A
#
# COMPACT_ATOMS: atom_id res chain seq x y z
N MET A 1 -22.17 -55.46 8.65
CA MET A 1 -22.77 -54.11 8.66
C MET A 1 -21.71 -53.13 8.17
N THR A 2 -21.70 -52.83 6.88
CA THR A 2 -20.80 -51.85 6.26
C THR A 2 -21.50 -50.50 6.27
N THR A 3 -21.04 -49.57 7.10
CA THR A 3 -21.51 -48.17 7.08
C THR A 3 -20.93 -47.50 5.84
N ASN A 4 -21.78 -47.24 4.84
CA ASN A 4 -21.45 -46.42 3.70
C ASN A 4 -21.22 -44.98 4.18
N ASN A 5 -19.95 -44.60 4.34
CA ASN A 5 -19.53 -43.21 4.50
C ASN A 5 -19.66 -42.51 3.14
N ALA A 6 -20.89 -42.17 2.76
CA ALA A 6 -21.12 -41.26 1.65
C ALA A 6 -20.47 -39.91 2.01
N ALA A 7 -19.52 -39.46 1.19
CA ALA A 7 -18.94 -38.14 1.34
C ALA A 7 -20.07 -37.10 1.34
N PRO A 8 -20.12 -36.18 2.32
CA PRO A 8 -21.16 -35.17 2.37
C PRO A 8 -21.15 -34.34 1.08
N ASP A 9 -22.35 -34.11 0.51
CA ASP A 9 -22.55 -33.28 -0.68
C ASP A 9 -21.94 -31.90 -0.44
N SER A 10 -20.96 -31.52 -1.26
CA SER A 10 -20.22 -30.26 -1.14
C SER A 10 -21.13 -29.03 -1.20
N ARG A 11 -22.33 -29.15 -1.80
CA ARG A 11 -23.35 -28.09 -1.83
C ARG A 11 -24.01 -27.84 -0.47
N ALA A 12 -24.19 -28.87 0.34
CA ALA A 12 -24.78 -28.72 1.68
C ALA A 12 -23.79 -28.01 2.64
N ILE A 13 -22.48 -28.26 2.46
CA ILE A 13 -21.43 -27.58 3.21
C ILE A 13 -21.40 -26.09 2.87
N SER A 14 -21.61 -25.69 1.61
CA SER A 14 -21.65 -24.26 1.24
C SER A 14 -22.83 -23.50 1.84
N ASP A 15 -24.03 -24.09 1.89
CA ASP A 15 -25.22 -23.38 2.39
C ASP A 15 -25.17 -23.17 3.91
N SER A 16 -24.70 -24.17 4.67
CA SER A 16 -24.51 -24.06 6.12
C SER A 16 -23.41 -23.05 6.49
N LEU A 17 -22.30 -23.07 5.77
CA LEU A 17 -21.19 -22.12 5.97
C LEU A 17 -21.59 -20.68 5.59
N ALA A 18 -22.40 -20.51 4.54
CA ALA A 18 -22.93 -19.19 4.17
C ALA A 18 -23.82 -18.61 5.27
N ARG A 19 -24.70 -19.42 5.87
CA ARG A 19 -25.55 -18.98 7.00
C ARG A 19 -24.71 -18.58 8.22
N GLU A 20 -23.70 -19.37 8.55
CA GLU A 20 -22.83 -19.06 9.70
C GLU A 20 -22.02 -17.77 9.48
N LEU A 21 -21.52 -17.54 8.26
CA LEU A 21 -20.78 -16.32 7.91
C LEU A 21 -21.67 -15.06 7.90
N LEU A 22 -22.97 -15.20 7.65
CA LEU A 22 -23.94 -14.11 7.64
C LEU A 22 -24.45 -13.77 9.05
N ARG A 23 -24.51 -14.75 9.95
CA ARG A 23 -25.09 -14.59 11.30
C ARG A 23 -24.47 -13.46 12.13
N ASP A 24 -23.16 -13.25 11.97
CA ASP A 24 -22.40 -12.27 12.76
C ASP A 24 -22.03 -11.00 11.98
N ARG A 25 -22.51 -10.84 10.75
CA ARG A 25 -22.09 -9.72 9.88
C ARG A 25 -23.29 -8.95 9.34
N ASP A 26 -23.32 -7.65 9.60
CA ASP A 26 -24.24 -6.72 8.95
C ASP A 26 -23.80 -6.50 7.50
N ILE A 27 -24.26 -7.37 6.61
CA ILE A 27 -24.05 -7.27 5.17
C ILE A 27 -25.34 -6.78 4.54
N ASN A 28 -25.24 -5.71 3.75
CA ASN A 28 -26.38 -5.16 3.02
C ASN A 28 -26.46 -5.73 1.61
N CYS A 29 -27.68 -5.84 1.07
CA CYS A 29 -27.88 -6.22 -0.32
C CYS A 29 -27.22 -5.19 -1.27
N PRO A 30 -26.40 -5.60 -2.25
CA PRO A 30 -25.74 -4.66 -3.16
C PRO A 30 -26.69 -3.94 -4.12
N ARG A 31 -27.94 -4.40 -4.26
CA ARG A 31 -28.93 -3.83 -5.18
C ARG A 31 -29.90 -2.86 -4.49
N CYS A 32 -30.43 -3.22 -3.33
CA CYS A 32 -31.44 -2.44 -2.62
C CYS A 32 -31.00 -1.95 -1.23
N ASP A 33 -29.78 -2.26 -0.80
CA ASP A 33 -29.20 -1.90 0.51
C ASP A 33 -29.96 -2.46 1.74
N TYR A 34 -30.89 -3.40 1.53
CA TYR A 34 -31.61 -4.07 2.62
C TYR A 34 -30.64 -4.88 3.50
N PRO A 35 -30.71 -4.78 4.85
CA PRO A 35 -29.87 -5.55 5.77
C PRO A 35 -30.17 -7.05 5.68
N LEU A 36 -29.15 -7.88 5.46
CA LEU A 36 -29.32 -9.33 5.28
C LEU A 36 -29.09 -10.13 6.58
N ARG A 37 -29.17 -9.47 7.75
CA ARG A 37 -28.80 -10.05 9.06
C ARG A 37 -29.53 -11.35 9.42
N ASP A 38 -30.72 -11.55 8.86
CA ASP A 38 -31.57 -12.71 9.11
C ASP A 38 -31.98 -13.47 7.82
N ALA A 39 -31.29 -13.21 6.70
CA ALA A 39 -31.62 -13.85 5.44
C ALA A 39 -31.27 -15.35 5.48
N THR A 40 -32.28 -16.21 5.35
CA THR A 40 -32.13 -17.68 5.33
C THR A 40 -31.97 -18.25 3.92
N THR A 41 -32.15 -17.42 2.90
CA THR A 41 -32.14 -17.77 1.48
C THR A 41 -31.01 -17.08 0.73
N ASN A 42 -30.53 -17.71 -0.36
CA ASN A 42 -29.52 -17.13 -1.26
C ASN A 42 -30.10 -16.06 -2.20
N THR A 43 -31.23 -15.46 -1.83
CA THR A 43 -31.95 -14.43 -2.57
C THR A 43 -32.44 -13.36 -1.60
N CYS A 44 -32.32 -12.09 -1.99
CA CYS A 44 -32.81 -10.98 -1.19
C CYS A 44 -34.35 -11.00 -1.13
N PRO A 45 -34.97 -10.89 0.06
CA PRO A 45 -36.43 -10.93 0.21
C PRO A 45 -37.14 -9.72 -0.42
N GLU A 46 -36.46 -8.56 -0.48
CA GLU A 46 -37.05 -7.33 -1.03
C GLU A 46 -36.95 -7.25 -2.55
N CYS A 47 -35.78 -7.54 -3.13
CA CYS A 47 -35.54 -7.32 -4.56
C CYS A 47 -35.38 -8.60 -5.38
N GLY A 48 -35.40 -9.78 -4.76
CA GLY A 48 -35.23 -11.07 -5.43
C GLY A 48 -33.82 -11.31 -6.01
N CYS A 49 -32.86 -10.41 -5.78
CA CYS A 49 -31.50 -10.55 -6.31
C CYS A 49 -30.81 -11.78 -5.69
N GLN A 50 -30.24 -12.63 -6.54
CA GLN A 50 -29.47 -13.79 -6.12
C GLN A 50 -28.14 -13.34 -5.51
N LEU A 51 -27.88 -13.79 -4.28
CA LEU A 51 -26.69 -13.47 -3.51
C LEU A 51 -25.65 -14.57 -3.73
N THR A 52 -24.49 -14.18 -4.25
CA THR A 52 -23.37 -15.10 -4.47
C THR A 52 -22.29 -14.82 -3.44
N VAL A 53 -22.07 -15.73 -2.50
CA VAL A 53 -20.96 -15.64 -1.54
C VAL A 53 -19.74 -16.31 -2.18
N THR A 54 -18.76 -15.50 -2.58
CA THR A 54 -17.46 -16.02 -3.02
C THR A 54 -16.56 -16.13 -1.78
N VAL A 55 -16.27 -17.35 -1.35
CA VAL A 55 -15.23 -17.57 -0.34
C VAL A 55 -13.89 -17.34 -1.04
N CYS A 56 -13.27 -16.20 -0.80
CA CYS A 56 -11.89 -15.99 -1.22
C CYS A 56 -10.98 -16.84 -0.35
N ASP A 57 -10.41 -17.89 -0.92
CA ASP A 57 -9.39 -18.70 -0.25
C ASP A 57 -8.22 -17.81 0.18
N ALA A 58 -8.11 -17.59 1.49
CA ALA A 58 -6.99 -16.85 2.10
C ALA A 58 -5.63 -17.55 1.91
N SER A 59 -5.64 -18.79 1.40
CA SER A 59 -4.45 -19.60 1.14
C SER A 59 -3.69 -19.20 -0.12
N ASN A 60 -4.29 -18.42 -1.03
CA ASN A 60 -3.52 -17.86 -2.15
C ASN A 60 -2.77 -16.62 -1.64
N PRO A 61 -1.42 -16.66 -1.49
CA PRO A 61 -0.67 -15.51 -1.02
C PRO A 61 -0.85 -14.37 -2.01
N GLU A 62 -1.70 -13.41 -1.64
CA GLU A 62 -2.05 -12.27 -2.49
C GLU A 62 -0.81 -11.72 -3.21
N PRO A 63 -0.84 -11.53 -4.55
CA PRO A 63 0.25 -10.90 -5.30
C PRO A 63 0.62 -9.52 -4.70
N SER A 64 -0.33 -8.88 -4.00
CA SER A 64 -0.13 -7.64 -3.24
C SER A 64 1.03 -7.73 -2.24
N LYS A 65 1.22 -8.85 -1.55
CA LYS A 65 2.25 -8.97 -0.50
C LYS A 65 3.66 -9.04 -1.10
N ARG A 66 3.82 -9.68 -2.26
CA ARG A 66 5.11 -9.76 -2.97
C ARG A 66 5.51 -8.39 -3.52
N LEU A 67 4.56 -7.69 -4.14
CA LEU A 67 4.77 -6.33 -4.65
C LEU A 67 5.13 -5.34 -3.54
N ILE A 68 4.45 -5.39 -2.39
CA ILE A 68 4.77 -4.52 -1.25
C ILE A 68 6.18 -4.78 -0.72
N LYS A 69 6.58 -6.05 -0.58
CA LYS A 69 7.94 -6.41 -0.14
C LYS A 69 9.01 -5.94 -1.13
N ALA A 70 8.78 -6.14 -2.43
CA ALA A 70 9.69 -5.68 -3.47
C ALA A 70 9.81 -4.15 -3.49
N GLY A 71 8.69 -3.43 -3.38
CA GLY A 71 8.68 -1.97 -3.29
C GLY A 71 9.40 -1.44 -2.06
N ALA A 72 9.19 -2.06 -0.89
CA ALA A 72 9.91 -1.69 0.33
C ALA A 72 11.43 -1.91 0.21
N LEU A 73 11.85 -3.02 -0.41
CA LEU A 73 13.27 -3.30 -0.65
C LEU A 73 13.90 -2.28 -1.62
N LEU A 74 13.22 -1.95 -2.72
CA LEU A 74 13.69 -0.95 -3.68
C LEU A 74 13.83 0.44 -3.04
N LEU A 75 12.84 0.86 -2.23
CA LEU A 75 12.91 2.12 -1.49
C LEU A 75 14.08 2.15 -0.51
N PHE A 76 14.33 1.03 0.18
CA PHE A 76 15.48 0.89 1.09
C PHE A 76 16.80 1.03 0.34
N LEU A 77 16.99 0.29 -0.76
CA LEU A 77 18.20 0.34 -1.57
C LEU A 77 18.45 1.73 -2.16
N PHE A 78 17.39 2.40 -2.63
CA PHE A 78 17.48 3.77 -3.13
C PHE A 78 17.92 4.75 -2.05
N SER A 79 17.38 4.63 -0.83
CA SER A 79 17.80 5.43 0.32
C SER A 79 19.28 5.27 0.65
N VAL A 80 19.76 4.01 0.69
CA VAL A 80 21.17 3.70 0.95
C VAL A 80 22.07 4.30 -0.15
N ALA A 81 21.73 4.08 -1.42
CA ALA A 81 22.49 4.62 -2.55
C ALA A 81 22.57 6.16 -2.52
N SER A 82 21.47 6.81 -2.16
CA SER A 82 21.41 8.27 -2.00
C SER A 82 22.28 8.78 -0.85
N VAL A 83 22.33 8.09 0.29
CA VAL A 83 23.25 8.42 1.39
C VAL A 83 24.71 8.31 0.94
N ILE A 84 25.07 7.22 0.24
CA ILE A 84 26.42 7.03 -0.30
C ILE A 84 26.79 8.16 -1.26
N GLY A 85 25.88 8.55 -2.16
CA GLY A 85 26.11 9.66 -3.10
C GLY A 85 26.36 10.99 -2.40
N ASN A 86 25.63 11.29 -1.33
CA ASN A 86 25.84 12.50 -0.52
C ASN A 86 27.21 12.50 0.17
N ILE A 87 27.62 11.35 0.74
CA ILE A 87 28.94 11.22 1.37
C ILE A 87 30.05 11.39 0.33
N ALA A 88 29.92 10.76 -0.83
CA ALA A 88 30.89 10.89 -1.92
C ALA A 88 31.02 12.35 -2.38
N SER A 89 29.90 13.05 -2.58
CA SER A 89 29.88 14.47 -2.92
C SER A 89 30.61 15.32 -1.87
N LEU A 90 30.32 15.10 -0.59
CA LEU A 90 30.97 15.81 0.51
C LEU A 90 32.48 15.59 0.49
N ILE A 91 32.94 14.35 0.26
CA ILE A 91 34.37 14.02 0.18
C ILE A 91 35.03 14.73 -1.01
N THR A 92 34.43 14.67 -2.20
CA THR A 92 34.93 15.35 -3.39
C THR A 92 35.07 16.85 -3.16
N ASP A 93 34.06 17.45 -2.55
CA ASP A 93 34.03 18.86 -2.19
C ASP A 93 35.10 19.25 -1.15
N LEU A 94 35.37 18.37 -0.18
CA LEU A 94 36.43 18.56 0.81
C LEU A 94 37.82 18.50 0.19
N ILE A 95 37.99 17.73 -0.88
CA ILE A 95 39.26 17.57 -1.61
C ILE A 95 39.52 18.75 -2.54
N ILE A 96 38.47 19.31 -3.16
CA ILE A 96 38.58 20.40 -4.16
C ILE A 96 38.71 21.79 -3.49
N ASP A 97 38.65 21.87 -2.16
CA ASP A 97 38.85 23.10 -1.36
C ASP A 97 37.78 24.19 -1.65
N ASN A 98 36.54 23.74 -1.91
CA ASN A 98 35.40 24.60 -2.29
C ASN A 98 34.76 25.40 -1.12
N GLY A 99 35.44 25.55 0.03
CA GLY A 99 35.06 26.46 1.11
C GLY A 99 33.64 26.25 1.69
N PRO A 100 32.98 27.30 2.26
CA PRO A 100 31.75 27.22 3.04
C PRO A 100 30.49 26.83 2.25
N VAL A 101 30.54 26.88 0.93
CA VAL A 101 29.43 26.48 0.05
C VAL A 101 29.12 25.00 0.20
N THR A 102 30.15 24.17 0.44
CA THR A 102 30.04 22.71 0.61
C THR A 102 29.24 22.32 1.87
N LEU A 103 29.44 23.05 2.97
CA LEU A 103 28.77 22.80 4.24
C LEU A 103 27.28 23.13 4.16
N VAL A 104 26.92 24.23 3.49
CA VAL A 104 25.51 24.60 3.27
C VAL A 104 24.80 23.55 2.41
N HIS A 105 25.44 23.05 1.35
CA HIS A 105 24.89 21.99 0.50
C HIS A 105 24.72 20.68 1.28
N GLY A 106 25.72 20.26 2.06
CA GLY A 106 25.63 19.07 2.89
C GLY A 106 24.45 19.11 3.87
N ILE A 107 24.23 20.25 4.52
CA ILE A 107 23.08 20.44 5.43
C ILE A 107 21.76 20.34 4.66
N PHE A 108 21.67 20.96 3.48
CA PHE A 108 20.44 20.97 2.70
C PHE A 108 20.07 19.58 2.19
N TYR A 109 21.04 18.83 1.66
CA TYR A 109 20.83 17.45 1.21
C TYR A 109 20.46 16.53 2.36
N PHE A 110 21.15 16.64 3.50
CA PHE A 110 20.83 15.83 4.67
C PHE A 110 19.43 16.12 5.20
N GLY A 111 19.05 17.41 5.28
CA GLY A 111 17.71 17.82 5.69
C GLY A 111 16.63 17.29 4.74
N ALA A 112 16.84 17.40 3.42
CA ALA A 112 15.94 16.84 2.42
C ALA A 112 15.80 15.32 2.55
N GLN A 113 16.91 14.61 2.82
CA GLN A 113 16.92 13.15 3.01
C GLN A 113 16.07 12.73 4.21
N VAL A 114 16.27 13.38 5.37
CA VAL A 114 15.52 13.10 6.60
C VAL A 114 14.04 13.38 6.39
N PHE A 115 13.71 14.52 5.77
CA PHE A 115 12.32 14.87 5.44
C PHE A 115 11.66 13.81 4.55
N TRP A 116 12.36 13.32 3.52
CA TRP A 116 11.86 12.30 2.61
C TRP A 116 11.61 10.96 3.32
N MET A 117 12.53 10.54 4.20
CA MET A 117 12.37 9.35 5.04
C MET A 117 11.14 9.46 5.97
N CYS A 118 10.93 10.62 6.60
CA CYS A 118 9.76 10.87 7.45
C CYS A 118 8.44 10.78 6.66
N MET A 119 8.41 11.33 5.43
CA MET A 119 7.23 11.24 4.56
C MET A 119 6.91 9.81 4.15
N LEU A 120 7.92 9.02 3.74
CA LEU A 120 7.72 7.60 3.43
C LEU A 120 7.21 6.80 4.62
N PHE A 121 7.74 7.06 5.81
CA PHE A 121 7.28 6.40 7.03
C PHE A 121 5.83 6.77 7.35
N TRP A 122 5.47 8.05 7.21
CA TRP A 122 4.11 8.53 7.43
C TRP A 122 3.11 7.92 6.45
N THR A 123 3.46 7.83 5.15
CA THR A 123 2.59 7.22 4.12
C THR A 123 2.45 5.72 4.32
N ALA A 124 3.52 5.01 4.68
CA ALA A 124 3.47 3.60 5.04
C ALA A 124 2.57 3.35 6.27
N ARG A 125 2.64 4.21 7.28
CA ARG A 125 1.79 4.15 8.47
C ARG A 125 0.32 4.43 8.13
N LEU A 126 0.06 5.43 7.29
CA LEU A 126 -1.29 5.76 6.82
C LEU A 126 -1.89 4.59 6.04
N TRP A 127 -1.11 3.99 5.13
CA TRP A 127 -1.51 2.81 4.36
C TRP A 127 -1.80 1.60 5.25
N SER A 128 -0.96 1.36 6.27
CA SER A 128 -1.19 0.27 7.22
C SER A 128 -2.51 0.44 7.98
N ARG A 129 -2.82 1.68 8.38
CA ARG A 129 -4.07 2.02 9.06
C ARG A 129 -5.30 1.87 8.15
N THR A 130 -5.23 2.35 6.91
CA THR A 130 -6.35 2.21 5.96
C THR A 130 -6.62 0.75 5.60
N ARG A 131 -5.58 -0.07 5.44
CA ARG A 131 -5.73 -1.50 5.12
C ARG A 131 -6.36 -2.30 6.27
N LYS A 132 -6.03 -1.97 7.52
CA LYS A 132 -6.58 -2.70 8.69
C LYS A 132 -8.07 -2.42 8.93
N ASN A 133 -8.56 -1.25 8.53
CA ASN A 133 -9.86 -0.79 8.99
C ASN A 133 -11.03 -1.00 8.02
N ARG A 134 -10.83 -1.26 6.71
CA ARG A 134 -11.95 -1.55 5.80
C ARG A 134 -11.55 -2.36 4.54
N PRO A 135 -12.43 -3.24 4.02
CA PRO A 135 -12.44 -3.63 2.62
C PRO A 135 -12.93 -2.44 1.78
N THR A 136 -12.13 -1.38 1.67
CA THR A 136 -12.52 -0.22 0.85
C THR A 136 -12.42 -0.54 -0.63
N PRO A 137 -13.36 -0.05 -1.46
CA PRO A 137 -13.27 -0.17 -2.90
C PRO A 137 -11.97 0.48 -3.43
N PRO A 138 -11.40 -0.03 -4.53
CA PRO A 138 -10.08 0.35 -5.04
C PRO A 138 -9.88 1.86 -5.27
N ARG A 139 -10.96 2.61 -5.46
CA ARG A 139 -10.94 4.07 -5.65
C ARG A 139 -10.49 4.85 -4.42
N ALA A 140 -10.68 4.32 -3.20
CA ALA A 140 -10.28 5.02 -1.97
C ALA A 140 -8.76 5.03 -1.75
N VAL A 141 -8.05 4.03 -2.30
CA VAL A 141 -6.59 3.87 -2.16
C VAL A 141 -5.82 4.74 -3.17
N LEU A 142 -6.48 5.17 -4.25
CA LEU A 142 -5.86 5.93 -5.32
C LEU A 142 -5.39 7.33 -4.87
N LYS A 143 -6.17 8.01 -4.03
CA LYS A 143 -5.85 9.37 -3.55
C LYS A 143 -4.51 9.44 -2.79
N PRO A 144 -4.27 8.65 -1.73
CA PRO A 144 -2.98 8.69 -1.03
C PRO A 144 -1.82 8.22 -1.91
N ALA A 145 -2.06 7.29 -2.84
CA ALA A 145 -1.03 6.85 -3.79
C ALA A 145 -0.59 7.99 -4.73
N ILE A 146 -1.54 8.74 -5.29
CA ILE A 146 -1.24 9.91 -6.13
C ILE A 146 -0.45 10.96 -5.36
N VAL A 147 -0.85 11.28 -4.12
CA VAL A 147 -0.11 12.24 -3.28
C VAL A 147 1.32 11.78 -3.06
N CYS A 148 1.53 10.49 -2.83
CA CYS A 148 2.86 9.90 -2.64
C CYS A 148 3.73 10.03 -3.91
N VAL A 149 3.15 9.76 -5.08
CA VAL A 149 3.84 9.88 -6.38
C VAL A 149 4.19 11.34 -6.68
N VAL A 150 3.24 12.26 -6.50
CA VAL A 150 3.47 13.70 -6.73
C VAL A 150 4.58 14.23 -5.82
N MET A 151 4.55 13.88 -4.54
CA MET A 151 5.61 14.25 -3.60
C MET A 151 6.98 13.67 -3.99
N ALA A 152 7.03 12.43 -4.48
CA ALA A 152 8.27 11.83 -4.97
C ALA A 152 8.85 12.59 -6.17
N PHE A 153 8.01 12.97 -7.14
CA PHE A 153 8.44 13.77 -8.30
C PHE A 153 8.90 15.17 -7.91
N LEU A 154 8.20 15.85 -6.99
CA LEU A 154 8.62 17.16 -6.50
C LEU A 154 9.98 17.10 -5.78
N GLY A 155 10.18 16.07 -4.94
CA GLY A 155 11.46 15.84 -4.27
C GLY A 155 12.59 15.55 -5.27
N ALA A 156 12.34 14.69 -6.27
CA ALA A 156 13.30 14.43 -7.32
C ALA A 156 13.65 15.69 -8.10
N GLY A 157 12.66 16.49 -8.52
CA GLY A 157 12.87 17.74 -9.25
C GLY A 157 13.68 18.77 -8.48
N LEU A 158 13.48 18.87 -7.16
CA LEU A 158 14.26 19.77 -6.30
C LEU A 158 15.74 19.35 -6.26
N ILE A 159 16.02 18.04 -6.20
CA ILE A 159 17.37 17.48 -6.24
C ILE A 159 18.03 17.70 -7.60
N THR A 160 17.32 17.48 -8.71
CA THR A 160 17.88 17.73 -10.05
C THR A 160 18.15 19.22 -10.26
N TYR A 161 17.27 20.08 -9.77
CA TYR A 161 17.44 21.53 -9.86
C TYR A 161 18.64 22.02 -9.04
N SER A 162 18.84 21.50 -7.82
CA SER A 162 20.02 21.84 -7.02
C SER A 162 21.32 21.37 -7.69
N ALA A 163 21.34 20.15 -8.24
CA ALA A 163 22.49 19.66 -8.99
C ALA A 163 22.80 20.51 -10.23
N PHE A 164 21.77 20.98 -10.94
CA PHE A 164 21.94 21.87 -12.09
C PHE A 164 22.53 23.23 -11.68
N LEU A 165 22.04 23.83 -10.60
CA LEU A 165 22.60 25.09 -10.08
C LEU A 165 24.08 24.93 -9.70
N VAL A 166 24.46 23.80 -9.11
CA VAL A 166 25.86 23.50 -8.80
C VAL A 166 26.68 23.41 -10.09
N ALA A 167 26.24 22.64 -11.08
CA ALA A 167 26.95 22.53 -12.35
C ALA A 167 27.13 23.89 -13.04
N TRP A 168 26.12 24.77 -12.93
CA TRP A 168 26.18 26.13 -13.47
C TRP A 168 27.23 27.01 -12.78
N THR A 169 27.46 26.84 -11.46
CA THR A 169 28.48 27.66 -10.76
C THR A 169 29.92 27.37 -11.18
N PHE A 170 30.17 26.25 -11.88
CA PHE A 170 31.49 25.86 -12.37
C PHE A 170 31.72 26.18 -13.86
N LEU A 171 30.70 26.70 -14.56
CA LEU A 171 30.76 27.15 -15.96
C LEU A 171 31.02 28.66 -16.03
#